data_AF-A0A962GXH5-F1
#
_entry.id   AF-A0A962GXH5-F1
#
_cell.length_a   1.000
_cell.length_b   1.000
_cell.length_c   1.000
_cell.angle_alpha   90.00
_cell.angle_beta   90.00
_cell.angle_gamma   90.00
#
_symmetry.space_group_name_H-M   'P 1'
#
loop_
_entity.id
_entity.type
_entity.pdbx_description
1 polymer ?
#
loop_
_entity_poly.entity_id
_entity_poly.type
_entity_poly.pdbx_seq_one_letter_code
_entity_poly.pdbx_strand_id
1 'polypeptide(L)'
;GLDLKADVVRDCQQIAEKLGCTGLRFEVGDIAGYTPTGPVDLVVTLHACDTASDAAIAQAMRWQAKAILAAPCCQHEVAGLLSADLLPGIMKFGILKERFAALATDALRAAILERAGYQTQIIEFIDLEHTPKNLLLRAVRRDCPDPAAAASVESLKNQLGIREFSLERLLATPTG
;
A
#
# COMPACT_ATOMS: atom_id res chain seq x y z
N GLY A 1 12.95 9.47 6.31
CA GLY A 1 12.15 9.70 5.09
C GLY A 1 12.98 9.25 3.91
N LEU A 2 12.37 8.57 2.96
CA LEU A 2 13.04 8.08 1.76
C LEU A 2 12.32 8.68 0.55
N ASP A 3 13.05 9.29 -0.37
CA ASP A 3 12.49 9.85 -1.61
C ASP A 3 13.48 9.64 -2.77
N LEU A 4 12.96 9.55 -4.00
CA LEU A 4 13.77 9.42 -5.20
C LEU A 4 14.43 10.75 -5.60
N LYS A 5 13.86 11.89 -5.14
CA LYS A 5 14.26 13.24 -5.52
C LYS A 5 15.27 13.82 -4.53
N ALA A 6 16.50 14.00 -4.99
CA ALA A 6 17.60 14.52 -4.17
C ALA A 6 17.37 15.96 -3.67
N ASP A 7 16.68 16.79 -4.43
CA ASP A 7 16.26 18.13 -4.04
C ASP A 7 15.26 18.11 -2.90
N VAL A 8 14.24 17.24 -2.97
CA VAL A 8 13.26 17.06 -1.88
C VAL A 8 13.95 16.61 -0.60
N VAL A 9 14.84 15.61 -0.69
CA VAL A 9 15.60 15.10 0.46
C VAL A 9 16.45 16.20 1.10
N ARG A 10 17.20 16.97 0.30
CA ARG A 10 18.02 18.07 0.78
C ARG A 10 17.17 19.12 1.49
N ASP A 11 16.05 19.51 0.92
CA ASP A 11 15.19 20.54 1.48
C ASP A 11 14.56 20.06 2.80
N CYS A 12 14.09 18.81 2.86
CA CYS A 12 13.61 18.18 4.09
C CYS A 12 14.69 18.10 5.18
N GLN A 13 15.92 17.74 4.81
CA GLN A 13 17.05 17.66 5.73
C GLN A 13 17.40 19.03 6.31
N GLN A 14 17.44 20.08 5.47
CA GLN A 14 17.66 21.45 5.93
C GLN A 14 16.57 21.95 6.87
N ILE A 15 15.30 21.60 6.61
CA ILE A 15 14.18 21.94 7.49
C ILE A 15 14.34 21.22 8.84
N ALA A 16 14.69 19.93 8.83
CA ALA A 16 14.92 19.16 10.06
C ALA A 16 16.04 19.77 10.92
N GLU A 17 17.15 20.20 10.29
CA GLU A 17 18.27 20.86 10.95
C GLU A 17 17.87 22.20 11.55
N LYS A 18 17.16 23.05 10.78
CA LYS A 18 16.65 24.35 11.26
C LYS A 18 15.71 24.22 12.46
N LEU A 19 14.93 23.14 12.52
CA LEU A 19 13.98 22.87 13.60
C LEU A 19 14.61 22.04 14.75
N GLY A 20 15.88 21.65 14.65
CA GLY A 20 16.56 20.86 15.68
C GLY A 20 16.05 19.42 15.82
N CYS A 21 15.47 18.85 14.77
CA CYS A 21 14.91 17.49 14.78
C CYS A 21 16.02 16.42 14.66
N THR A 22 16.68 16.08 15.77
CA THR A 22 17.84 15.17 15.79
C THR A 22 17.54 13.69 15.49
N GLY A 23 16.29 13.26 15.60
CA GLY A 23 15.85 11.89 15.30
C GLY A 23 15.39 11.67 13.85
N LEU A 24 15.41 12.72 13.02
CA LEU A 24 14.86 12.69 11.67
C LEU A 24 16.00 12.63 10.63
N ARG A 25 15.97 11.63 9.76
CA ARG A 25 16.92 11.47 8.66
C ARG A 25 16.17 11.35 7.35
N PHE A 26 16.64 12.05 6.32
CA PHE A 26 16.13 11.93 4.96
C PHE A 26 17.22 11.37 4.05
N GLU A 27 16.87 10.38 3.24
CA GLU A 27 17.79 9.67 2.37
C GLU A 27 17.23 9.60 0.96
N VAL A 28 18.13 9.71 -0.03
CA VAL A 28 17.77 9.51 -1.44
C VAL A 28 17.80 8.02 -1.73
N GLY A 29 16.69 7.46 -2.19
CA GLY A 29 16.65 6.05 -2.56
C GLY A 29 15.28 5.54 -2.94
N ASP A 30 15.29 4.39 -3.61
CA ASP A 30 14.09 3.61 -3.86
C ASP A 30 13.83 2.70 -2.65
N ILE A 31 12.59 2.66 -2.19
CA ILE A 31 12.16 1.79 -1.10
C ILE A 31 12.46 0.31 -1.41
N ALA A 32 12.36 -0.09 -2.68
CA ALA A 32 12.62 -1.46 -3.09
C ALA A 32 14.09 -1.90 -2.91
N GLY A 33 15.04 -0.95 -2.90
CA GLY A 33 16.48 -1.20 -2.77
C GLY A 33 17.07 -0.77 -1.43
N TYR A 34 16.26 -0.20 -0.53
CA TYR A 34 16.75 0.30 0.75
C TYR A 34 16.93 -0.84 1.77
N THR A 35 18.10 -0.86 2.40
CA THR A 35 18.38 -1.79 3.51
C THR A 35 18.42 -1.01 4.82
N PRO A 36 17.47 -1.21 5.74
CA PRO A 36 17.46 -0.52 7.02
C PRO A 36 18.64 -1.00 7.88
N THR A 37 19.17 -0.11 8.71
CA THR A 37 20.28 -0.41 9.63
C THR A 37 19.85 -1.25 10.85
N GLY A 38 18.57 -1.56 10.97
CA GLY A 38 17.99 -2.33 12.07
C GLY A 38 16.53 -2.72 11.78
N PRO A 39 15.86 -3.37 12.74
CA PRO A 39 14.45 -3.74 12.60
C PRO A 39 13.56 -2.52 12.45
N VAL A 40 12.55 -2.62 11.58
CA VAL A 40 11.60 -1.54 11.31
C VAL A 40 10.36 -1.74 12.17
N ASP A 41 10.05 -0.78 13.05
CA ASP A 41 8.84 -0.86 13.87
C ASP A 41 7.57 -0.47 13.10
N LEU A 42 7.64 0.60 12.29
CA LEU A 42 6.49 1.17 11.62
C LEU A 42 6.88 1.64 10.21
N VAL A 43 6.09 1.23 9.22
CA VAL A 43 6.11 1.80 7.87
C VAL A 43 4.85 2.64 7.68
N VAL A 44 5.04 3.88 7.22
CA VAL A 44 3.94 4.80 6.89
C VAL A 44 4.06 5.16 5.42
N THR A 45 2.98 4.96 4.66
CA THR A 45 2.87 5.38 3.25
C THR A 45 1.58 6.16 3.07
N LEU A 46 1.69 7.45 2.74
CA LEU A 46 0.55 8.35 2.65
C LEU A 46 0.46 8.92 1.25
N HIS A 47 -0.70 8.75 0.60
CA HIS A 47 -0.96 9.20 -0.76
C HIS A 47 0.02 8.66 -1.82
N ALA A 48 0.68 7.54 -1.53
CA ALA A 48 1.43 6.80 -2.55
C ALA A 48 0.43 6.26 -3.59
N CYS A 49 0.43 6.87 -4.76
CA CYS A 49 -0.55 6.56 -5.80
C CYS A 49 -0.19 5.26 -6.53
N ASP A 50 -1.21 4.55 -7.00
CA ASP A 50 -1.08 3.35 -7.82
C ASP A 50 -0.17 2.30 -7.17
N THR A 51 0.76 1.73 -7.94
CA THR A 51 1.66 0.66 -7.48
C THR A 51 2.71 1.11 -6.46
N ALA A 52 2.82 2.40 -6.16
CA ALA A 52 3.74 2.89 -5.13
C ALA A 52 3.30 2.45 -3.72
N SER A 53 1.99 2.37 -3.47
CA SER A 53 1.46 1.77 -2.24
C SER A 53 1.85 0.29 -2.15
N ASP A 54 1.78 -0.44 -3.26
CA ASP A 54 2.13 -1.86 -3.33
C ASP A 54 3.63 -2.10 -3.07
N ALA A 55 4.51 -1.25 -3.63
CA ALA A 55 5.94 -1.28 -3.37
C ALA A 55 6.26 -1.05 -1.88
N ALA A 56 5.62 -0.07 -1.25
CA ALA A 56 5.81 0.22 0.17
C ALA A 56 5.31 -0.92 1.07
N ILE A 57 4.13 -1.49 0.76
CA ILE A 57 3.57 -2.63 1.50
C ILE A 57 4.47 -3.86 1.35
N ALA A 58 4.87 -4.20 0.13
CA ALA A 58 5.76 -5.34 -0.13
C ALA A 58 7.07 -5.21 0.64
N GLN A 59 7.69 -4.02 0.62
CA GLN A 59 8.92 -3.80 1.34
C GLN A 59 8.74 -3.86 2.86
N ALA A 60 7.64 -3.31 3.39
CA ALA A 60 7.33 -3.40 4.81
C ALA A 60 7.16 -4.86 5.28
N MET A 61 6.55 -5.71 4.44
CA MET A 61 6.43 -7.14 4.69
C MET A 61 7.80 -7.83 4.68
N ARG A 62 8.69 -7.49 3.75
CA ARG A 62 10.07 -8.02 3.70
C ARG A 62 10.90 -7.64 4.91
N TRP A 63 10.78 -6.40 5.38
CA TRP A 63 11.38 -5.94 6.64
C TRP A 63 10.68 -6.50 7.88
N GLN A 64 9.59 -7.25 7.70
CA GLN A 64 8.73 -7.79 8.75
C GLN A 64 8.32 -6.73 9.77
N ALA A 65 7.98 -5.53 9.27
CA ALA A 65 7.66 -4.38 10.10
C ALA A 65 6.52 -4.69 11.09
N LYS A 66 6.61 -4.17 12.32
CA LYS A 66 5.58 -4.46 13.35
C LYS A 66 4.24 -3.83 13.02
N ALA A 67 4.23 -2.70 12.32
CA ALA A 67 3.02 -2.06 11.83
C ALA A 67 3.22 -1.42 10.45
N ILE A 68 2.13 -1.41 9.67
CA ILE A 68 2.04 -0.76 8.36
C ILE A 68 0.80 0.12 8.37
N LEU A 69 0.98 1.41 8.07
CA LEU A 69 -0.09 2.37 7.88
C LEU A 69 -0.02 2.88 6.44
N ALA A 70 -0.97 2.46 5.63
CA ALA A 70 -1.07 2.87 4.23
C ALA A 70 -2.36 3.66 4.02
N ALA A 71 -2.27 4.85 3.43
CA ALA A 71 -3.41 5.59 2.91
C ALA A 71 -3.33 5.59 1.37
N PRO A 72 -3.79 4.51 0.71
CA PRO A 72 -3.79 4.40 -0.75
C PRO A 72 -4.82 5.38 -1.31
N CYS A 73 -4.64 5.79 -2.57
CA CYS A 73 -5.47 6.87 -3.08
C CYS A 73 -6.03 6.70 -4.50
N CYS A 74 -5.32 6.03 -5.41
CA CYS A 74 -5.79 5.69 -6.75
C CYS A 74 -5.15 4.34 -7.14
N GLN A 75 -5.83 3.51 -7.94
CA GLN A 75 -5.24 2.32 -8.55
C GLN A 75 -5.62 2.22 -10.04
N HIS A 76 -4.71 2.65 -10.91
CA HIS A 76 -4.90 2.59 -12.35
C HIS A 76 -4.61 1.20 -12.90
N GLU A 77 -3.65 0.47 -12.30
CA GLU A 77 -3.35 -0.91 -12.70
C GLU A 77 -4.61 -1.77 -12.65
N VAL A 78 -5.22 -1.90 -11.47
CA VAL A 78 -6.40 -2.75 -11.28
C VAL A 78 -7.58 -2.22 -12.09
N ALA A 79 -7.77 -0.90 -12.19
CA ALA A 79 -8.80 -0.34 -13.06
C ALA A 79 -8.62 -0.77 -14.53
N GLY A 80 -7.39 -0.88 -15.02
CA GLY A 80 -7.08 -1.39 -16.36
C GLY A 80 -7.40 -2.89 -16.54
N LEU A 81 -7.34 -3.67 -15.47
CA LEU A 81 -7.59 -5.12 -15.49
C LEU A 81 -9.08 -5.48 -15.42
N LEU A 82 -9.93 -4.60 -14.86
CA LEU A 82 -11.37 -4.87 -14.71
C LEU A 82 -12.10 -4.86 -16.06
N SER A 83 -12.81 -5.96 -16.34
CA SER A 83 -13.70 -6.08 -17.49
C SER A 83 -14.88 -5.11 -17.40
N ALA A 84 -15.32 -4.57 -18.54
CA ALA A 84 -16.53 -3.76 -18.63
C ALA A 84 -17.80 -4.54 -18.24
N ASP A 85 -17.78 -5.87 -18.41
CA ASP A 85 -18.93 -6.74 -18.15
C ASP A 85 -19.05 -7.16 -16.68
N LEU A 86 -18.06 -6.88 -15.83
CA LEU A 86 -18.06 -7.26 -14.42
C LEU A 86 -19.26 -6.66 -13.68
N LEU A 87 -19.44 -5.35 -13.81
CA LEU A 87 -20.57 -4.59 -13.24
C LEU A 87 -20.94 -3.47 -14.23
N PRO A 88 -21.65 -3.76 -15.33
CA PRO A 88 -21.79 -2.84 -16.46
C PRO A 88 -22.28 -1.43 -16.08
N GLY A 89 -23.21 -1.35 -15.12
CA GLY A 89 -23.73 -0.09 -14.60
C GLY A 89 -22.70 0.79 -13.88
N ILE A 90 -21.71 0.17 -13.22
CA ILE A 90 -20.59 0.86 -12.56
C ILE A 90 -19.47 1.12 -13.56
N MET A 91 -19.08 0.10 -14.33
CA MET A 91 -17.93 0.12 -15.23
C MET A 91 -18.09 1.13 -16.38
N LYS A 92 -19.32 1.46 -16.76
CA LYS A 92 -19.64 2.48 -17.76
C LYS A 92 -19.13 3.89 -17.38
N PHE A 93 -19.07 4.21 -16.09
CA PHE A 93 -18.67 5.53 -15.62
C PHE A 93 -17.24 5.49 -15.08
N GLY A 94 -16.31 6.18 -15.75
CA GLY A 94 -14.88 6.14 -15.42
C GLY A 94 -14.57 6.37 -13.93
N ILE A 95 -15.16 7.41 -13.33
CA ILE A 95 -14.96 7.71 -11.90
C ILE A 95 -15.45 6.59 -10.97
N LEU A 96 -16.55 5.91 -11.32
CA LEU A 96 -17.06 4.81 -10.50
C LEU A 96 -16.19 3.57 -10.67
N LYS A 97 -15.73 3.30 -11.89
CA LYS A 97 -14.75 2.24 -12.19
C LYS A 97 -13.46 2.45 -11.39
N GLU A 98 -12.91 3.65 -11.39
CA GLU A 98 -11.68 4.00 -10.66
C GLU A 98 -11.84 3.83 -9.14
N ARG A 99 -12.94 4.32 -8.57
CA ARG A 99 -13.22 4.17 -7.13
C ARG A 99 -13.43 2.71 -6.74
N PHE A 100 -14.17 1.96 -7.54
CA PHE A 100 -14.36 0.53 -7.31
C PHE A 100 -13.02 -0.22 -7.39
N ALA A 101 -12.19 0.07 -8.38
CA ALA A 101 -10.86 -0.52 -8.50
C ALA A 101 -9.98 -0.23 -7.29
N ALA A 102 -9.99 1.01 -6.78
CA ALA A 102 -9.24 1.36 -5.58
C ALA A 102 -9.71 0.54 -4.35
N LEU A 103 -11.02 0.48 -4.10
CA LEU A 103 -11.60 -0.31 -2.99
C LEU A 103 -11.28 -1.81 -3.12
N ALA A 104 -11.42 -2.35 -4.33
CA ALA A 104 -11.12 -3.76 -4.60
C ALA A 104 -9.64 -4.08 -4.36
N THR A 105 -8.74 -3.16 -4.73
CA THR A 105 -7.30 -3.29 -4.49
C THR A 105 -6.98 -3.25 -2.99
N ASP A 106 -7.63 -2.38 -2.23
CA ASP A 106 -7.41 -2.28 -0.78
C ASP A 106 -7.88 -3.55 -0.04
N ALA A 107 -8.99 -4.17 -0.49
CA ALA A 107 -9.42 -5.47 -0.02
C ALA A 107 -8.39 -6.58 -0.33
N LEU A 108 -7.83 -6.59 -1.54
CA LEU A 108 -6.76 -7.53 -1.91
C LEU A 108 -5.49 -7.33 -1.07
N ARG A 109 -5.06 -6.08 -0.87
CA ARG A 109 -3.91 -5.72 -0.02
C ARG A 109 -4.11 -6.20 1.42
N ALA A 110 -5.29 -5.95 1.99
CA ALA A 110 -5.64 -6.40 3.34
C ALA A 110 -5.57 -7.93 3.46
N ALA A 111 -6.20 -8.66 2.55
CA ALA A 111 -6.18 -10.13 2.59
C ALA A 111 -4.76 -10.72 2.39
N ILE A 112 -3.92 -10.09 1.56
CA ILE A 112 -2.50 -10.50 1.41
C ILE A 112 -1.72 -10.30 2.72
N LEU A 113 -1.97 -9.21 3.43
CA LEU A 113 -1.35 -8.92 4.72
C LEU A 113 -1.84 -9.89 5.82
N GLU A 114 -3.12 -10.23 5.84
CA GLU A 114 -3.68 -11.26 6.74
C GLU A 114 -3.06 -12.63 6.52
N ARG A 115 -2.92 -13.02 5.26
CA ARG A 115 -2.20 -14.24 4.87
C ARG A 115 -0.74 -14.23 5.37
N ALA A 116 -0.12 -13.05 5.47
CA ALA A 116 1.24 -12.89 5.96
C ALA A 116 1.34 -12.75 7.50
N GLY A 117 0.24 -12.90 8.25
CA GLY A 117 0.24 -12.87 9.71
C GLY A 117 0.06 -11.48 10.33
N TYR A 118 -0.44 -10.52 9.54
CA TYR A 118 -0.86 -9.22 10.05
C TYR A 118 -2.35 -9.25 10.41
N GLN A 119 -2.70 -8.64 11.54
CA GLN A 119 -4.06 -8.24 11.82
C GLN A 119 -4.35 -6.95 11.04
N THR A 120 -5.29 -6.98 10.10
CA THR A 120 -5.57 -5.84 9.22
C THR A 120 -6.92 -5.19 9.48
N GLN A 121 -7.00 -3.90 9.22
CA GLN A 121 -8.21 -3.09 9.31
C GLN A 121 -8.17 -2.04 8.21
N ILE A 122 -9.31 -1.82 7.54
CA ILE A 122 -9.53 -0.65 6.69
C ILE A 122 -10.45 0.27 7.47
N ILE A 123 -9.96 1.44 7.86
CA ILE A 123 -10.69 2.40 8.69
C ILE A 123 -10.73 3.77 8.03
N GLU A 124 -11.73 4.56 8.36
CA GLU A 124 -11.76 5.98 8.03
C GLU A 124 -10.81 6.72 8.99
N PHE A 125 -9.89 7.53 8.45
CA PHE A 125 -8.88 8.24 9.27
C PHE A 125 -9.06 9.76 9.31
N ILE A 126 -9.88 10.32 8.42
CA ILE A 126 -10.19 11.74 8.35
C ILE A 126 -11.60 11.93 7.79
N ASP A 127 -12.29 12.99 8.23
CA ASP A 127 -13.62 13.29 7.73
C ASP A 127 -13.61 13.57 6.22
N LEU A 128 -14.68 13.11 5.55
CA LEU A 128 -14.88 13.30 4.10
C LEU A 128 -14.92 14.79 3.69
N GLU A 129 -15.23 15.68 4.64
CA GLU A 129 -15.21 17.13 4.45
C GLU A 129 -13.82 17.65 4.04
N HIS A 130 -12.76 16.95 4.44
CA HIS A 130 -11.39 17.33 4.14
C HIS A 130 -10.84 16.62 2.90
N THR A 131 -11.25 15.37 2.66
CA THR A 131 -10.80 14.63 1.48
C THR A 131 -11.71 13.45 1.15
N PRO A 132 -11.99 13.17 -0.15
CA PRO A 132 -12.65 11.94 -0.57
C PRO A 132 -11.74 10.70 -0.45
N LYS A 133 -10.46 10.88 -0.09
CA LYS A 133 -9.44 9.83 0.13
C LYS A 133 -9.24 9.65 1.63
N ASN A 134 -10.23 9.02 2.27
CA ASN A 134 -10.35 8.95 3.73
C ASN A 134 -10.07 7.56 4.32
N LEU A 135 -9.69 6.57 3.51
CA LEU A 135 -9.39 5.22 3.99
C LEU A 135 -7.91 5.05 4.36
N LEU A 136 -7.69 4.39 5.49
CA LEU A 136 -6.39 3.96 5.98
C LEU A 136 -6.41 2.44 6.16
N LEU A 137 -5.53 1.76 5.45
CA LEU A 137 -5.18 0.38 5.70
C LEU A 137 -4.16 0.35 6.84
N ARG A 138 -4.59 -0.22 7.96
CA ARG A 138 -3.78 -0.45 9.16
C ARG A 138 -3.52 -1.95 9.29
N ALA A 139 -2.26 -2.34 9.29
CA ALA A 139 -1.84 -3.73 9.50
C ALA A 139 -0.86 -3.81 10.67
N VAL A 140 -1.16 -4.63 11.68
CA VAL A 140 -0.31 -4.85 12.85
C VAL A 140 0.11 -6.30 12.88
N ARG A 141 1.41 -6.56 12.91
CA ARG A 141 1.96 -7.91 12.89
C ARG A 141 1.57 -8.66 14.18
N ARG A 142 0.95 -9.83 14.02
CA ARG A 142 0.58 -10.74 15.11
C ARG A 142 1.24 -12.11 15.00
N ASP A 143 1.91 -12.38 13.87
CA ASP A 143 2.48 -13.69 13.54
C ASP A 143 1.44 -14.82 13.62
N CYS A 144 0.20 -14.49 13.28
CA CYS A 144 -0.92 -15.41 13.20
C CYS A 144 -1.48 -15.36 11.77
N PRO A 145 -0.85 -16.10 10.81
CA PRO A 145 -1.35 -16.17 9.44
C PRO A 145 -2.78 -16.69 9.41
N ASP A 146 -3.68 -16.01 8.69
CA ASP A 146 -5.02 -16.53 8.46
C ASP A 146 -5.01 -17.47 7.25
N PRO A 147 -5.23 -18.79 7.43
CA PRO A 147 -5.27 -19.73 6.32
C PRO A 147 -6.45 -19.48 5.38
N ALA A 148 -7.54 -18.87 5.86
CA ALA A 148 -8.67 -18.49 5.02
C ALA A 148 -8.35 -17.29 4.12
N ALA A 149 -7.42 -16.42 4.52
CA ALA A 149 -7.08 -15.22 3.75
C ALA A 149 -6.50 -15.57 2.36
N ALA A 150 -5.76 -16.68 2.22
CA ALA A 150 -5.30 -17.13 0.91
C ALA A 150 -6.46 -17.49 -0.03
N ALA A 151 -7.48 -18.19 0.48
CA ALA A 151 -8.68 -18.49 -0.29
C ALA A 151 -9.49 -17.22 -0.60
N SER A 152 -9.52 -16.25 0.32
CA SER A 152 -10.17 -14.95 0.13
C SER A 152 -9.52 -14.13 -1.00
N VAL A 153 -8.18 -14.08 -1.06
CA VAL A 153 -7.44 -13.41 -2.15
C VAL A 153 -7.82 -14.02 -3.50
N GLU A 154 -7.73 -15.34 -3.63
CA GLU A 154 -8.04 -16.03 -4.89
C GLU A 154 -9.51 -15.92 -5.27
N SER A 155 -10.43 -16.02 -4.30
CA SER A 155 -11.86 -15.81 -4.53
C SER A 155 -12.16 -14.40 -5.06
N LEU A 156 -11.58 -13.37 -4.45
CA LEU A 156 -11.78 -11.98 -4.86
C LEU A 156 -11.17 -11.73 -6.25
N LYS A 157 -9.96 -12.24 -6.52
CA LYS A 157 -9.33 -12.19 -7.84
C LYS A 157 -10.20 -12.83 -8.93
N ASN A 158 -10.74 -14.02 -8.67
CA ASN A 158 -11.64 -14.71 -9.59
C ASN A 158 -12.92 -13.93 -9.86
N GLN A 159 -13.54 -13.35 -8.81
CA GLN A 159 -14.72 -12.51 -8.96
C GLN A 159 -14.43 -11.24 -9.79
N LEU A 160 -13.26 -10.65 -9.62
CA LEU A 160 -12.84 -9.44 -10.34
C LEU A 160 -12.30 -9.73 -11.75
N GLY A 161 -12.06 -11.00 -12.10
CA GLY A 161 -11.42 -11.40 -13.35
C GLY A 161 -9.93 -11.02 -13.42
N ILE A 162 -9.27 -10.84 -12.28
CA ILE A 162 -7.86 -10.42 -12.16
C ILE A 162 -7.00 -11.67 -11.96
N ARG A 163 -5.97 -11.84 -12.80
CA ARG A 163 -5.00 -12.94 -12.61
C ARG A 163 -3.93 -12.62 -11.58
N GLU A 164 -3.43 -11.38 -11.62
CA GLU A 164 -2.31 -10.92 -10.82
C GLU A 164 -2.28 -9.38 -10.82
N PHE A 165 -1.77 -8.78 -9.75
CA PHE A 165 -1.49 -7.33 -9.67
C PHE A 165 -0.12 -7.07 -9.01
N SER A 166 0.29 -5.80 -8.97
CA SER A 166 1.65 -5.39 -8.60
C SER A 166 2.14 -5.92 -7.26
N LEU A 167 1.32 -5.92 -6.20
CA LEU A 167 1.75 -6.42 -4.88
C LEU A 167 2.13 -7.91 -4.94
N GLU A 168 1.38 -8.74 -5.65
CA GLU A 168 1.70 -10.16 -5.81
C GLU A 168 3.04 -10.35 -6.56
N ARG A 169 3.26 -9.61 -7.66
CA ARG A 169 4.52 -9.66 -8.41
C ARG A 169 5.72 -9.25 -7.57
N LEU A 170 5.55 -8.20 -6.77
CA LEU A 170 6.59 -7.72 -5.87
C LEU A 170 6.92 -8.77 -4.81
N LEU A 171 5.93 -9.45 -4.24
CA LEU A 171 6.15 -10.50 -3.26
C LEU A 171 6.72 -11.80 -3.85
N ALA A 172 6.44 -12.09 -5.13
CA ALA A 172 6.98 -13.26 -5.83
C ALA A 172 8.45 -13.10 -6.26
N THR A 173 8.92 -11.85 -6.42
CA THR A 173 10.31 -11.57 -6.84
C THR A 173 11.25 -11.71 -5.64
N PRO A 174 12.20 -12.67 -5.63
CA PRO A 174 13.19 -12.76 -4.57
C PRO A 174 14.07 -11.51 -4.59
N THR A 175 14.26 -10.87 -3.44
CA THR A 175 15.23 -9.78 -3.27
C THR A 175 16.63 -10.36 -3.41
N GLY A 176 17.37 -9.91 -4.43
CA GLY A 176 18.78 -10.21 -4.62
C GLY A 176 19.67 -9.52 -3.60
#